data_AF-A0A651FIV6-F1
#
_entry.id   AF-A0A651FIV6-F1
#
_cell.length_a   1.000
_cell.length_b   1.000
_cell.length_c   1.000
_cell.angle_alpha   90.00
_cell.angle_beta   90.00
_cell.angle_gamma   90.00
#
_symmetry.space_group_name_H-M   'P 1'
#
loop_
_entity.id
_entity.type
_entity.pdbx_description
1 polymer ?
#
loop_
_entity_poly.entity_id
_entity_poly.type
_entity_poly.pdbx_seq_one_letter_code
_entity_poly.pdbx_strand_id
1 'polypeptide(L)'
;MARGARVVSIELIGELRARLLAYREEAASILDNADSEVERAYRWVSQEQAAYWQSELRRREDVVVQARSDLARAEAQKEMGKPSTLDERRALERAKRAVEEAREKRQIVARWARTLDKEVQIYRGQTQPLRTHLEGPIERALTLLARFSQSLDDYVALSAPSQQSEGAASSGPAEGESVMSVGGADRARTADDWRRARPEFAAEQSSESPALLGRLATLLRGATAPVARHAASLGSGPFPMDQSMVDVAISEDPDDPLCLERVSASASDPQDSGWRIYSAVPRQDTLATGRVKVGELARSVSVFALLQAAPVGSLVVVQRQMVLAAFDPQGTELSRTIEKDTGATRAEDGA
;
A
#
# COMPACT_ATOMS: atom_id res chain seq x y z
N MET A 1 -32.95 -29.07 33.69
CA MET A 1 -32.91 -27.59 33.87
C MET A 1 -32.13 -27.00 32.72
N ALA A 2 -32.82 -26.50 31.69
CA ALA A 2 -32.19 -25.84 30.56
C ALA A 2 -31.77 -24.43 31.00
N ARG A 3 -30.47 -24.24 31.22
CA ARG A 3 -29.89 -22.94 31.56
C ARG A 3 -29.84 -22.17 30.24
N GLY A 4 -30.84 -21.30 30.00
CA GLY A 4 -30.94 -20.52 28.77
C GLY A 4 -29.65 -19.72 28.52
N ALA A 5 -29.10 -19.82 27.31
CA ALA A 5 -27.97 -18.99 26.89
C ALA A 5 -28.47 -17.55 26.73
N ARG A 6 -27.85 -16.61 27.45
CA ARG A 6 -28.17 -15.18 27.36
C ARG A 6 -27.41 -14.59 26.16
N VAL A 7 -27.91 -14.88 24.96
CA VAL A 7 -27.30 -14.42 23.70
C VAL A 7 -27.74 -12.98 23.47
N VAL A 8 -26.77 -12.05 23.52
CA VAL A 8 -27.05 -10.61 23.39
C VAL A 8 -27.15 -10.18 21.91
N SER A 9 -26.39 -10.84 21.02
CA SER A 9 -26.51 -10.71 19.56
C SER A 9 -25.79 -11.87 18.89
N ILE A 10 -26.47 -12.54 17.95
CA ILE A 10 -25.92 -13.64 17.12
C ILE A 10 -25.13 -13.03 15.95
N GLU A 11 -25.55 -11.86 15.48
CA GLU A 11 -24.97 -11.10 14.37
C GLU A 11 -23.49 -10.76 14.62
N LEU A 12 -23.15 -10.41 15.88
CA LEU A 12 -21.77 -10.10 16.29
C LEU A 12 -20.80 -11.28 16.11
N ILE A 13 -21.28 -12.53 16.18
CA ILE A 13 -20.44 -13.73 15.97
C ILE A 13 -20.10 -13.87 14.50
N GLY A 14 -21.07 -13.63 13.62
CA GLY A 14 -20.86 -13.58 12.17
C GLY A 14 -19.88 -12.48 11.77
N GLU A 15 -20.07 -11.28 12.32
CA GLU A 15 -19.19 -10.13 12.07
C GLU A 15 -17.75 -10.38 12.57
N LEU A 16 -17.59 -10.93 13.77
CA LEU A 16 -16.28 -11.30 14.30
C LEU A 16 -15.58 -12.33 13.43
N ARG A 17 -16.30 -13.36 12.96
CA ARG A 17 -15.76 -14.37 12.06
C ARG A 17 -15.30 -13.74 10.74
N ALA A 18 -16.11 -12.86 10.14
CA ALA A 18 -15.76 -12.16 8.91
C ALA A 18 -14.51 -11.29 9.08
N ARG A 19 -14.45 -10.50 10.15
CA ARG A 19 -13.28 -9.65 10.47
C ARG A 19 -12.03 -10.47 10.76
N LEU A 20 -12.17 -11.60 11.45
CA LEU A 20 -11.03 -12.47 11.76
C LEU A 20 -10.48 -13.16 10.51
N LEU A 21 -11.35 -13.55 9.58
CA LEU A 21 -10.94 -14.10 8.29
C LEU A 21 -10.21 -13.04 7.45
N ALA A 22 -10.77 -11.83 7.35
CA ALA A 22 -10.13 -10.73 6.65
C ALA A 22 -8.76 -10.37 7.24
N TYR A 23 -8.66 -10.31 8.57
CA TYR A 23 -7.39 -10.12 9.27
C TYR A 23 -6.36 -11.21 8.92
N ARG A 24 -6.77 -12.48 8.90
CA ARG A 24 -5.87 -13.59 8.56
C ARG A 24 -5.32 -13.44 7.15
N GLU A 25 -6.19 -13.19 6.19
CA GLU A 25 -5.82 -13.05 4.77
C GLU A 25 -4.90 -11.86 4.56
N GLU A 26 -5.21 -10.70 5.16
CA GLU A 26 -4.39 -9.50 5.06
C GLU A 26 -3.03 -9.69 5.72
N ALA A 27 -2.99 -10.21 6.95
CA ALA A 27 -1.74 -10.41 7.68
C ALA A 27 -0.83 -11.45 7.00
N ALA A 28 -1.41 -12.52 6.45
CA ALA A 28 -0.66 -13.51 5.68
C ALA A 28 -0.07 -12.89 4.40
N SER A 29 -0.88 -12.12 3.66
CA SER A 29 -0.42 -11.44 2.43
C SER A 29 0.70 -10.43 2.71
N ILE A 30 0.60 -9.65 3.79
CA ILE A 30 1.64 -8.69 4.17
C ILE A 30 2.94 -9.42 4.52
N LEU A 31 2.87 -10.53 5.27
CA LEU A 31 4.05 -11.34 5.60
C LEU A 31 4.71 -11.94 4.36
N ASP A 32 3.93 -12.49 3.43
CA ASP A 32 4.47 -13.07 2.19
C ASP A 32 5.14 -11.99 1.30
N ASN A 33 4.57 -10.79 1.26
CA ASN A 33 5.17 -9.64 0.56
C ASN A 33 6.50 -9.22 1.22
N ALA A 34 6.52 -9.07 2.54
CA ALA A 34 7.72 -8.73 3.29
C ALA A 34 8.82 -9.79 3.12
N ASP A 35 8.46 -11.08 3.18
CA ASP A 35 9.37 -12.20 2.95
C ASP A 35 10.00 -12.13 1.54
N SER A 36 9.17 -11.84 0.53
CA SER A 36 9.61 -11.71 -0.86
C SER A 36 10.57 -10.53 -1.06
N GLU A 37 10.32 -9.39 -0.41
CA GLU A 37 11.21 -8.23 -0.45
C GLU A 37 12.54 -8.48 0.24
N VAL A 38 12.50 -9.09 1.42
CA VAL A 38 13.69 -9.46 2.19
C VAL A 38 14.54 -10.46 1.40
N GLU A 39 13.93 -11.48 0.80
CA GLU A 39 14.65 -12.46 -0.02
C GLU A 39 15.24 -11.82 -1.28
N ARG A 40 14.52 -10.93 -1.94
CA ARG A 40 15.02 -10.18 -3.11
C ARG A 40 16.23 -9.32 -2.74
N ALA A 41 16.14 -8.56 -1.65
CA ALA A 41 17.24 -7.73 -1.17
C ALA A 41 18.46 -8.58 -0.80
N TYR A 42 18.25 -9.70 -0.10
CA TYR A 42 19.31 -10.65 0.22
C TYR A 42 19.99 -11.21 -1.02
N ARG A 43 19.20 -11.68 -2.00
CA ARG A 43 19.71 -12.23 -3.27
C ARG A 43 20.52 -11.20 -4.05
N TRP A 44 20.03 -9.97 -4.13
CA TRP A 44 20.73 -8.88 -4.82
C TRP A 44 22.11 -8.60 -4.20
N VAL A 45 22.21 -8.51 -2.87
CA VAL A 45 23.50 -8.26 -2.21
C VAL A 45 24.42 -9.49 -2.27
N SER A 46 23.89 -10.67 -1.93
CA SER A 46 24.71 -11.89 -1.74
C SER A 46 25.13 -12.55 -3.04
N GLN A 47 24.31 -12.46 -4.09
CA GLN A 47 24.56 -13.14 -5.36
C GLN A 47 24.92 -12.13 -6.45
N GLU A 48 24.03 -11.19 -6.74
CA GLU A 48 24.19 -10.30 -7.91
C GLU A 48 25.36 -9.32 -7.73
N GLN A 49 25.37 -8.57 -6.61
CA GLN A 49 26.45 -7.62 -6.33
C GLN A 49 27.78 -8.33 -6.10
N ALA A 50 27.79 -9.47 -5.43
CA ALA A 50 29.00 -10.25 -5.22
C ALA A 50 29.62 -10.70 -6.55
N ALA A 51 28.79 -11.23 -7.46
CA ALA A 51 29.22 -11.64 -8.79
C ALA A 51 29.67 -10.44 -9.64
N TYR A 52 28.93 -9.34 -9.61
CA TYR A 52 29.26 -8.10 -10.32
C TYR A 52 30.64 -7.59 -9.93
N TRP A 53 30.90 -7.36 -8.64
CA TRP A 53 32.19 -6.84 -8.19
C TRP A 53 33.35 -7.82 -8.37
N GLN A 54 33.08 -9.14 -8.38
CA GLN A 54 34.08 -10.14 -8.75
C GLN A 54 34.45 -10.04 -10.24
N SER A 55 33.47 -9.88 -11.12
CA SER A 55 33.70 -9.72 -12.56
C SER A 55 34.40 -8.40 -12.88
N GLU A 56 33.99 -7.31 -12.23
CA GLU A 56 34.55 -5.98 -12.42
C GLU A 56 35.99 -5.89 -11.91
N LEU A 57 36.30 -6.58 -10.80
CA LEU A 57 37.67 -6.70 -10.32
C LEU A 57 38.58 -7.37 -11.36
N ARG A 58 38.15 -8.50 -11.93
CA ARG A 58 38.91 -9.21 -12.98
C ARG A 58 39.15 -8.30 -14.18
N ARG A 59 38.09 -7.65 -14.68
CA ARG A 59 38.16 -6.71 -15.80
C ARG A 59 39.15 -5.58 -15.55
N ARG A 60 39.13 -4.99 -14.35
CA ARG A 60 40.04 -3.89 -13.99
C ARG A 60 41.48 -4.38 -13.84
N GLU A 61 41.68 -5.61 -13.35
CA GLU A 61 43.00 -6.24 -13.30
C GLU A 61 43.57 -6.47 -14.72
N ASP A 62 42.74 -6.88 -15.68
CA ASP A 62 43.14 -7.01 -17.09
C ASP A 62 43.56 -5.64 -17.68
N VAL A 63 42.83 -4.57 -17.35
CA VAL A 63 43.19 -3.20 -17.77
C VAL A 63 44.54 -2.77 -17.16
N VAL A 64 44.85 -3.17 -15.93
CA VAL A 64 46.17 -2.92 -15.33
C VAL A 64 47.27 -3.66 -16.10
N VAL A 65 47.04 -4.92 -16.48
CA VAL A 65 47.99 -5.70 -17.29
C VAL A 65 48.23 -5.02 -18.64
N GLN A 66 47.16 -4.58 -19.30
CA GLN A 66 47.25 -3.86 -20.57
C GLN A 66 48.02 -2.54 -20.42
N ALA A 67 47.68 -1.71 -19.43
CA ALA A 67 48.36 -0.44 -19.18
C ALA A 67 49.84 -0.61 -18.81
N ARG A 68 50.22 -1.70 -18.12
CA ARG A 68 51.63 -2.06 -17.88
C ARG A 68 52.36 -2.39 -19.19
N SER A 69 51.71 -3.15 -20.07
CA SER A 69 52.30 -3.50 -21.37
C SER A 69 52.49 -2.28 -22.27
N ASP A 70 51.53 -1.34 -22.26
CA ASP A 70 51.60 -0.11 -23.04
C ASP A 70 52.66 0.84 -22.50
N LEU A 71 52.80 0.94 -21.18
CA LEU A 71 53.90 1.68 -20.56
C LEU A 71 55.27 1.08 -20.94
N ALA A 72 55.42 -0.24 -20.88
CA ALA A 72 56.68 -0.89 -21.26
C ALA A 72 57.03 -0.65 -22.75
N ARG A 73 56.04 -0.68 -23.65
CA ARG A 73 56.23 -0.33 -25.06
C ARG A 73 56.63 1.13 -25.24
N ALA A 74 55.98 2.05 -24.54
CA ALA A 74 56.29 3.48 -24.60
C ALA A 74 57.69 3.78 -24.04
N GLU A 75 58.12 3.10 -22.97
CA GLU A 75 59.48 3.20 -22.43
C GLU A 75 60.54 2.70 -23.41
N ALA A 76 60.30 1.56 -24.08
CA ALA A 76 61.21 1.07 -25.13
C ALA A 76 61.28 2.03 -26.34
N GLN A 77 60.16 2.65 -26.74
CA GLN A 77 60.14 3.64 -27.82
C GLN A 77 60.81 4.97 -27.44
N LYS A 78 60.78 5.33 -26.16
CA LYS A 78 61.48 6.50 -25.62
C LYS A 78 63.00 6.34 -25.74
N GLU A 79 63.53 5.15 -25.48
CA GLU A 79 64.95 4.83 -25.71
C GLU A 79 65.36 4.98 -27.19
N MET A 80 64.41 4.81 -28.12
CA MET A 80 64.59 5.01 -29.57
C MET A 80 64.35 6.45 -30.05
N GLY A 81 64.20 7.42 -29.15
CA GLY A 81 64.18 8.87 -29.50
C GLY A 81 62.80 9.52 -29.69
N LYS A 82 61.69 8.87 -29.32
CA LYS A 82 60.35 9.51 -29.28
C LYS A 82 60.04 10.14 -27.90
N PRO A 83 59.28 11.24 -27.82
CA PRO A 83 59.03 11.92 -26.54
C PRO A 83 57.79 11.40 -25.77
N SER A 84 57.90 11.58 -24.44
CA SER A 84 56.94 11.46 -23.31
C SER A 84 56.25 10.11 -23.04
N THR A 85 56.51 9.54 -21.85
CA THR A 85 55.83 8.36 -21.26
C THR A 85 54.87 8.74 -20.12
N LEU A 86 54.56 10.03 -19.99
CA LEU A 86 53.82 10.57 -18.84
C LEU A 86 52.36 10.09 -18.84
N ASP A 87 51.74 9.98 -20.02
CA ASP A 87 50.33 9.65 -20.15
C ASP A 87 50.08 8.16 -19.86
N GLU A 88 50.98 7.27 -20.29
CA GLU A 88 50.93 5.84 -19.99
C GLU A 88 51.15 5.60 -18.49
N ARG A 89 52.06 6.34 -17.85
CA ARG A 89 52.24 6.29 -16.39
C ARG A 89 50.97 6.73 -15.66
N ARG A 90 50.34 7.83 -16.09
CA ARG A 90 49.07 8.30 -15.53
C ARG A 90 47.93 7.30 -15.78
N ALA A 91 47.90 6.66 -16.94
CA ALA A 91 46.92 5.62 -17.27
C ALA A 91 47.07 4.40 -16.36
N LEU A 92 48.30 3.93 -16.14
CA LEU A 92 48.60 2.84 -15.21
C LEU A 92 48.19 3.17 -13.78
N GLU A 93 48.49 4.38 -13.30
CA GLU A 93 48.08 4.80 -11.95
C GLU A 93 46.56 4.90 -11.81
N ARG A 94 45.84 5.37 -12.84
CA ARG A 94 44.37 5.34 -12.85
C ARG A 94 43.82 3.91 -12.80
N ALA A 95 44.38 3.00 -13.60
CA ALA A 95 43.97 1.61 -13.62
C ALA A 95 44.20 0.92 -12.26
N LYS A 96 45.33 1.18 -11.60
CA LYS A 96 45.62 0.68 -10.25
C LYS A 96 44.61 1.19 -9.22
N ARG A 97 44.28 2.49 -9.23
CA ARG A 97 43.27 3.06 -8.33
C ARG A 97 41.89 2.43 -8.55
N ALA A 98 41.51 2.18 -9.80
CA ALA A 98 40.25 1.52 -10.11
C ALA A 98 40.20 0.08 -9.57
N VAL A 99 41.30 -0.66 -9.63
CA VAL A 99 41.38 -2.00 -9.00
C VAL A 99 41.21 -1.90 -7.49
N GLU A 100 41.83 -0.93 -6.83
CA GLU A 100 41.70 -0.76 -5.37
C GLU A 100 40.26 -0.43 -4.97
N GLU A 101 39.62 0.49 -5.69
CA GLU A 101 38.19 0.80 -5.49
C GLU A 101 37.32 -0.47 -5.63
N ALA A 102 37.54 -1.29 -6.66
CA ALA A 102 36.76 -2.52 -6.85
C ALA A 102 37.01 -3.54 -5.73
N ARG A 103 38.23 -3.62 -5.18
CA ARG A 103 38.55 -4.46 -4.02
C ARG A 103 37.82 -3.99 -2.78
N GLU A 104 37.83 -2.68 -2.50
CA GLU A 104 37.09 -2.09 -1.39
C GLU A 104 35.59 -2.36 -1.51
N LYS A 105 35.00 -2.11 -2.68
CA LYS A 105 33.57 -2.38 -2.94
C LYS A 105 33.22 -3.85 -2.74
N ARG A 106 34.07 -4.77 -3.20
CA ARG A 106 33.89 -6.21 -2.98
C ARG A 106 33.94 -6.58 -1.50
N GLN A 107 34.85 -6.00 -0.73
CA GLN A 107 34.92 -6.23 0.73
C GLN A 107 33.67 -5.68 1.44
N ILE A 108 33.20 -4.50 1.03
CA ILE A 108 31.98 -3.88 1.54
C ILE A 108 30.77 -4.78 1.25
N VAL A 109 30.62 -5.28 0.02
CA VAL A 109 29.53 -6.20 -0.34
C VAL A 109 29.61 -7.50 0.45
N ALA A 110 30.81 -8.08 0.60
CA ALA A 110 30.99 -9.30 1.40
C ALA A 110 30.63 -9.09 2.88
N ARG A 111 30.88 -7.90 3.43
CA ARG A 111 30.47 -7.53 4.79
C ARG A 111 28.95 -7.39 4.88
N TRP A 112 28.34 -6.64 3.95
CA TRP A 112 26.89 -6.47 3.93
C TRP A 112 26.13 -7.77 3.70
N ALA A 113 26.64 -8.68 2.88
CA ALA A 113 26.05 -10.01 2.69
C ALA A 113 25.97 -10.78 4.02
N ARG A 114 27.03 -10.75 4.84
CA ARG A 114 27.05 -11.41 6.16
C ARG A 114 26.15 -10.72 7.18
N THR A 115 26.12 -9.39 7.18
CA THR A 115 25.24 -8.62 8.07
C THR A 115 23.79 -8.90 7.71
N LEU A 116 23.44 -8.80 6.44
CA LEU A 116 22.09 -9.04 5.95
C LEU A 116 21.64 -10.47 6.20
N ASP A 117 22.51 -11.47 6.03
CA ASP A 117 22.20 -12.86 6.40
C ASP A 117 21.73 -12.98 7.86
N LYS A 118 22.46 -12.34 8.80
CA LYS A 118 22.07 -12.32 10.22
C LYS A 118 20.73 -11.62 10.44
N GLU A 119 20.53 -10.44 9.84
CA GLU A 119 19.27 -9.69 9.96
C GLU A 119 18.08 -10.48 9.38
N VAL A 120 18.27 -11.20 8.26
CA VAL A 120 17.26 -12.07 7.67
C VAL A 120 16.89 -13.21 8.63
N GLN A 121 17.86 -13.81 9.31
CA GLN A 121 17.57 -14.85 10.31
C GLN A 121 16.82 -14.30 11.53
N ILE A 122 17.18 -13.10 12.00
CA ILE A 122 16.48 -12.42 13.10
C ILE A 122 15.04 -12.11 12.69
N TYR A 123 14.85 -11.53 11.51
CA TYR A 123 13.54 -11.24 10.93
C TYR A 123 12.67 -12.51 10.87
N ARG A 124 13.19 -13.60 10.28
CA ARG A 124 12.48 -14.89 10.22
C ARG A 124 12.12 -15.42 11.61
N GLY A 125 13.04 -15.30 12.58
CA GLY A 125 12.78 -15.68 13.96
C GLY A 125 11.65 -14.87 14.61
N GLN A 126 11.55 -13.58 14.29
CA GLN A 126 10.53 -12.67 14.82
C GLN A 126 9.16 -12.83 14.13
N THR A 127 9.13 -13.16 12.84
CA THR A 127 7.88 -13.32 12.08
C THR A 127 7.28 -14.73 12.16
N GLN A 128 8.10 -15.76 12.45
CA GLN A 128 7.65 -17.14 12.55
C GLN A 128 6.49 -17.37 13.56
N PRO A 129 6.48 -16.76 14.76
CA PRO A 129 5.37 -16.93 15.70
C PRO A 129 4.06 -16.39 15.16
N LEU A 130 4.10 -15.24 14.46
CA LEU A 130 2.91 -14.65 13.85
C LEU A 130 2.39 -15.54 12.72
N ARG A 131 3.27 -16.03 11.84
CA ARG A 131 2.89 -16.98 10.77
C ARG A 131 2.23 -18.24 11.36
N THR A 132 2.83 -18.81 12.39
CA THR A 132 2.26 -19.98 13.10
C THR A 132 0.89 -19.66 13.73
N HIS A 133 0.68 -18.44 14.22
CA HIS A 133 -0.58 -18.00 14.81
C HIS A 133 -1.69 -17.83 13.77
N LEU A 134 -1.35 -17.32 12.58
CA LEU A 134 -2.27 -17.14 11.45
C LEU A 134 -2.72 -18.48 10.85
N GLU A 135 -1.85 -19.49 10.83
CA GLU A 135 -2.15 -20.80 10.22
C GLU A 135 -2.91 -21.75 11.14
N GLY A 136 -2.63 -21.75 12.45
CA GLY A 136 -3.17 -22.76 13.37
C GLY A 136 -4.26 -22.25 14.31
N PRO A 137 -3.91 -21.40 15.29
CA PRO A 137 -4.86 -20.83 16.26
C PRO A 137 -6.04 -20.09 15.62
N ILE A 138 -5.79 -19.25 14.62
CA ILE A 138 -6.85 -18.45 13.99
C ILE A 138 -7.81 -19.33 13.19
N GLU A 139 -7.31 -20.32 12.45
CA GLU A 139 -8.15 -21.31 11.76
C GLU A 139 -9.05 -22.10 12.71
N ARG A 140 -8.50 -22.49 13.86
CA ARG A 140 -9.29 -23.13 14.93
C ARG A 140 -10.38 -22.20 15.47
N ALA A 141 -10.04 -20.93 15.70
CA ALA A 141 -11.01 -19.94 16.15
C ALA A 141 -12.12 -19.71 15.12
N LEU A 142 -11.80 -19.61 13.83
CA LEU A 142 -12.77 -19.50 12.74
C LEU A 142 -13.71 -20.70 12.68
N THR A 143 -13.17 -21.91 12.84
CA THR A 143 -13.97 -23.15 12.88
C THR A 143 -14.90 -23.19 14.10
N LEU A 144 -14.43 -22.74 15.26
CA LEU A 144 -15.25 -22.67 16.48
C LEU A 144 -16.37 -21.62 16.35
N LEU A 145 -16.07 -20.44 15.82
CA LEU A 145 -17.07 -19.39 15.57
C LEU A 145 -18.13 -19.86 14.56
N ALA A 146 -17.73 -20.60 13.53
CA ALA A 146 -18.66 -21.20 12.57
C ALA A 146 -19.63 -22.20 13.24
N ARG A 147 -19.11 -23.07 14.12
CA ARG A 147 -19.94 -24.01 14.89
C ARG A 147 -20.87 -23.31 15.87
N PHE A 148 -20.41 -22.25 16.53
CA PHE A 148 -21.26 -21.48 17.43
C PHE A 148 -22.41 -20.78 16.70
N SER A 149 -22.13 -20.14 15.56
CA SER A 149 -23.18 -19.54 14.72
C SER A 149 -24.25 -20.58 14.36
N GLN A 150 -23.84 -21.74 13.82
CA GLN A 150 -24.77 -22.80 13.45
C GLN A 150 -25.62 -23.29 14.64
N SER A 151 -25.01 -23.51 15.80
CA SER A 151 -25.73 -23.99 16.97
C SER A 151 -26.77 -22.99 17.50
N LEU A 152 -26.52 -21.69 17.31
CA LEU A 152 -27.44 -20.63 17.70
C LEU A 152 -28.57 -20.48 16.69
N ASP A 153 -28.27 -20.58 15.40
CA ASP A 153 -29.28 -20.59 14.32
C ASP A 153 -30.25 -21.77 14.50
N ASP A 154 -29.72 -22.97 14.80
CA ASP A 154 -30.52 -24.17 15.08
C ASP A 154 -31.42 -23.97 16.33
N TYR A 155 -30.94 -23.27 17.36
CA TYR A 155 -31.70 -22.99 18.58
C TYR A 155 -32.83 -21.98 18.36
N VAL A 156 -32.58 -20.95 17.54
CA VAL A 156 -33.61 -19.98 17.13
C VAL A 156 -34.68 -20.66 16.29
N ALA A 157 -34.28 -21.53 15.35
CA ALA A 157 -35.22 -22.30 14.53
C ALA A 157 -36.12 -23.22 15.36
N LEU A 158 -35.62 -23.78 16.46
CA LEU A 158 -36.41 -24.60 17.39
C LEU A 158 -37.35 -23.79 18.31
N SER A 159 -37.06 -22.51 18.52
CA SER A 159 -37.78 -21.64 19.48
C SER A 159 -38.85 -20.76 18.84
N ALA A 160 -38.99 -20.75 17.51
CA ALA A 160 -40.10 -20.09 16.83
C ALA A 160 -41.40 -20.90 17.02
N PRO A 161 -42.45 -20.35 17.67
CA PRO A 161 -43.72 -21.04 17.73
C PRO A 161 -44.37 -21.03 16.34
N SER A 162 -44.83 -22.20 15.91
CA SER A 162 -45.76 -22.40 14.82
C SER A 162 -47.05 -21.61 15.10
N GLN A 163 -47.15 -20.39 14.57
CA GLN A 163 -48.41 -19.69 14.35
C GLN A 163 -48.68 -19.60 12.85
N GLN A 164 -49.69 -20.36 12.43
CA GLN A 164 -50.31 -20.39 11.11
C GLN A 164 -51.16 -19.14 10.85
N SER A 165 -51.34 -18.76 9.57
CA SER A 165 -52.63 -18.42 8.93
C SER A 165 -52.33 -18.05 7.46
N GLU A 166 -52.77 -18.74 6.41
CA GLU A 166 -54.17 -18.85 5.94
C GLU A 166 -55.02 -17.61 6.24
N GLY A 167 -55.20 -16.75 5.24
CA GLY A 167 -56.01 -15.54 5.33
C GLY A 167 -56.00 -14.76 4.03
N ALA A 168 -56.77 -15.24 3.06
CA ALA A 168 -57.03 -14.58 1.80
C ALA A 168 -57.95 -13.35 1.96
N ALA A 169 -57.68 -12.35 1.12
CA ALA A 169 -58.59 -11.38 0.49
C ALA A 169 -59.04 -10.09 1.22
N SER A 170 -58.91 -9.01 0.44
CA SER A 170 -59.49 -7.65 0.53
C SER A 170 -58.96 -6.76 1.67
N SER A 171 -58.54 -5.52 1.46
CA SER A 171 -59.12 -4.44 0.64
C SER A 171 -58.04 -3.39 0.37
N GLY A 172 -58.12 -2.69 -0.77
CA GLY A 172 -57.12 -1.69 -1.18
C GLY A 172 -57.15 -0.38 -0.38
N PRO A 173 -56.28 0.56 -0.74
CA PRO A 173 -56.76 1.91 -0.94
C PRO A 173 -56.26 2.55 -2.25
N ALA A 174 -57.09 3.46 -2.75
CA ALA A 174 -56.68 4.52 -3.65
C ALA A 174 -55.69 5.44 -2.92
N GLU A 175 -54.63 5.86 -3.61
CA GLU A 175 -54.31 7.28 -3.82
C GLU A 175 -53.07 7.37 -4.71
N GLY A 176 -53.27 8.01 -5.86
CA GLY A 176 -52.17 8.52 -6.66
C GLY A 176 -51.64 9.75 -5.96
N GLU A 177 -50.45 9.62 -5.39
CA GLU A 177 -49.59 10.77 -5.13
C GLU A 177 -48.25 10.49 -5.80
N SER A 178 -47.95 11.33 -6.78
CA SER A 178 -46.77 11.24 -7.62
C SER A 178 -45.52 11.49 -6.78
N VAL A 179 -44.93 10.42 -6.26
CA VAL A 179 -43.53 10.44 -5.84
C VAL A 179 -42.69 10.50 -7.12
N MET A 180 -42.06 11.66 -7.32
CA MET A 180 -40.98 11.78 -8.27
C MET A 180 -39.99 10.64 -8.03
N SER A 181 -39.92 9.75 -9.02
CA SER A 181 -38.83 8.81 -9.19
C SER A 181 -37.51 9.60 -9.19
N VAL A 182 -36.84 9.66 -8.04
CA VAL A 182 -35.39 9.77 -8.03
C VAL A 182 -34.86 8.36 -8.23
N GLY A 183 -35.09 7.85 -9.44
CA GLY A 183 -34.26 6.82 -10.04
C GLY A 183 -32.87 7.40 -10.27
N GLY A 184 -32.11 7.59 -9.19
CA GLY A 184 -30.68 7.84 -9.23
C GLY A 184 -29.97 6.49 -9.40
N ALA A 185 -30.17 5.88 -10.56
CA ALA A 185 -29.38 4.74 -10.99
C ALA A 185 -27.90 5.06 -10.84
N ASP A 186 -27.23 4.23 -10.04
CA ASP A 186 -25.82 3.82 -10.07
C ASP A 186 -24.99 4.41 -11.23
N ARG A 187 -24.77 5.73 -11.21
CA ARG A 187 -23.86 6.41 -12.11
C ARG A 187 -22.49 6.31 -11.47
N ALA A 188 -21.65 5.51 -12.12
CA ALA A 188 -20.21 5.55 -12.00
C ALA A 188 -19.68 6.98 -11.76
N ARG A 189 -19.26 7.29 -10.52
CA ARG A 189 -18.56 8.54 -10.21
C ARG A 189 -17.24 8.56 -10.98
N THR A 190 -17.05 9.59 -11.80
CA THR A 190 -15.81 9.84 -12.55
C THR A 190 -14.74 10.47 -11.64
N ALA A 191 -13.48 10.51 -12.10
CA ALA A 191 -12.41 11.20 -11.37
C ALA A 191 -12.78 12.67 -11.05
N ASP A 192 -13.44 13.35 -11.99
CA ASP A 192 -13.85 14.74 -11.82
C ASP A 192 -14.98 14.93 -10.79
N ASP A 193 -15.82 13.91 -10.59
CA ASP A 193 -16.85 13.95 -9.54
C ASP A 193 -16.22 13.88 -8.14
N TRP A 194 -15.15 13.11 -7.97
CA TRP A 194 -14.37 13.06 -6.73
C TRP A 194 -13.53 14.33 -6.50
N ARG A 195 -12.98 14.92 -7.58
CA ARG A 195 -12.24 16.19 -7.50
C ARG A 195 -13.15 17.38 -7.18
N ARG A 196 -14.42 17.36 -7.61
CA ARG A 196 -15.40 18.39 -7.26
C ARG A 196 -15.68 18.48 -5.76
N ALA A 197 -15.48 17.39 -5.01
CA ALA A 197 -15.62 17.38 -3.56
C ALA A 197 -14.38 17.92 -2.82
N ARG A 198 -13.34 18.35 -3.54
CA ARG A 198 -12.10 18.81 -2.93
C ARG A 198 -12.29 20.16 -2.23
N PRO A 199 -11.88 20.30 -0.95
CA PRO A 199 -11.93 21.57 -0.25
C PRO A 199 -10.88 22.55 -0.78
N GLU A 200 -11.14 23.83 -0.59
CA GLU A 200 -10.20 24.89 -0.93
C GLU A 200 -9.12 24.97 0.17
N PHE A 201 -7.91 24.54 -0.17
CA PHE A 201 -6.77 24.58 0.74
C PHE A 201 -6.12 25.96 0.68
N ALA A 202 -6.51 26.87 1.57
CA ALA A 202 -5.88 28.18 1.68
C ALA A 202 -4.50 28.05 2.37
N ALA A 203 -3.43 28.46 1.66
CA ALA A 203 -2.06 28.39 2.14
C ALA A 203 -1.81 29.18 3.44
N GLU A 204 -2.61 30.22 3.71
CA GLU A 204 -2.45 31.12 4.86
C GLU A 204 -3.10 30.58 6.16
N GLN A 205 -3.96 29.55 6.08
CA GLN A 205 -4.77 29.09 7.23
C GLN A 205 -4.40 27.70 7.76
N SER A 206 -3.51 26.98 7.07
CA SER A 206 -3.18 25.59 7.40
C SER A 206 -1.96 25.50 8.31
N SER A 207 -2.17 25.51 9.63
CA SER A 207 -1.11 25.24 10.61
C SER A 207 -0.73 23.75 10.63
N GLU A 208 0.50 23.47 11.04
CA GLU A 208 0.97 22.09 11.25
C GLU A 208 0.15 21.44 12.36
N SER A 209 -0.54 20.33 12.05
CA SER A 209 -1.44 19.67 12.99
C SER A 209 -1.10 18.18 13.14
N PRO A 210 -0.27 17.81 14.13
CA PRO A 210 0.11 16.42 14.34
C PRO A 210 -1.06 15.54 14.80
N ALA A 211 -2.16 16.13 15.28
CA ALA A 211 -3.39 15.40 15.63
C ALA A 211 -4.02 14.71 14.40
N LEU A 212 -3.82 15.25 13.19
CA LEU A 212 -4.33 14.68 11.95
C LEU A 212 -3.61 13.38 11.57
N LEU A 213 -2.33 13.20 11.95
CA LEU A 213 -1.58 11.96 11.70
C LEU A 213 -2.24 10.75 12.35
N GLY A 214 -2.61 10.88 13.64
CA GLY A 214 -3.27 9.79 14.37
C GLY A 214 -4.65 9.46 13.80
N ARG A 215 -5.39 10.48 13.35
CA ARG A 215 -6.69 10.31 12.69
C ARG A 215 -6.54 9.60 11.34
N LEU A 216 -5.62 10.06 10.47
CA LEU A 216 -5.34 9.42 9.18
C LEU A 216 -4.89 7.97 9.33
N ALA A 217 -3.99 7.69 10.28
CA ALA A 217 -3.55 6.32 10.57
C ALA A 217 -4.71 5.42 11.03
N THR A 218 -5.74 6.00 11.67
CA THR A 218 -6.94 5.26 12.08
C THR A 218 -7.88 5.02 10.91
N LEU A 219 -8.16 6.06 10.11
CA LEU A 219 -9.07 5.99 8.95
C LEU A 219 -8.55 5.06 7.84
N LEU A 220 -7.23 5.05 7.61
CA LEU A 220 -6.59 4.24 6.57
C LEU A 220 -6.10 2.87 7.06
N ARG A 221 -6.48 2.47 8.28
CA ARG A 221 -6.06 1.20 8.87
C ARG A 221 -6.64 0.02 8.10
N GLY A 222 -5.77 -0.82 7.53
CA GLY A 222 -6.18 -1.99 6.74
C GLY A 222 -6.43 -1.70 5.25
N ALA A 223 -6.23 -0.46 4.81
CA ALA A 223 -6.30 -0.11 3.38
C ALA A 223 -4.97 -0.35 2.64
N THR A 224 -3.90 -0.75 3.33
CA THR A 224 -2.56 -0.92 2.75
C THR A 224 -2.53 -1.99 1.67
N ALA A 225 -3.04 -3.19 1.94
CA ALA A 225 -3.07 -4.29 0.97
C ALA A 225 -3.91 -3.98 -0.29
N PRO A 226 -5.15 -3.46 -0.19
CA PRO A 226 -5.91 -3.11 -1.39
C PRO A 226 -5.26 -1.97 -2.17
N VAL A 227 -4.72 -0.94 -1.51
CA VAL A 227 -4.01 0.14 -2.21
C VAL A 227 -2.74 -0.34 -2.90
N ALA A 228 -1.97 -1.25 -2.29
CA ALA A 228 -0.75 -1.80 -2.88
C ALA A 228 -0.98 -2.43 -4.26
N ARG A 229 -2.13 -3.11 -4.44
CA ARG A 229 -2.51 -3.71 -5.74
C ARG A 229 -2.68 -2.67 -6.85
N HIS A 230 -3.09 -1.46 -6.50
CA HIS A 230 -3.34 -0.38 -7.45
C HIS A 230 -2.15 0.59 -7.58
N ALA A 231 -1.34 0.74 -6.53
CA ALA A 231 -0.16 1.60 -6.53
C ALA A 231 0.82 1.24 -7.66
N ALA A 232 1.01 -0.06 -7.92
CA ALA A 232 1.87 -0.53 -9.01
C ALA A 232 1.36 -0.12 -10.41
N SER A 233 0.04 0.01 -10.60
CA SER A 233 -0.57 0.39 -11.88
C SER A 233 -0.61 1.90 -12.14
N LEU A 234 -0.42 2.73 -11.11
CA LEU A 234 -0.40 4.19 -11.24
C LEU A 234 0.89 4.70 -11.90
N GLY A 235 1.95 3.88 -11.96
CA GLY A 235 3.27 4.29 -12.42
C GLY A 235 4.09 4.99 -11.32
N SER A 236 5.23 5.56 -11.69
CA SER A 236 6.17 6.19 -10.76
C SER A 236 6.57 7.59 -11.24
N GLY A 237 6.55 8.54 -10.33
CA GLY A 237 6.91 9.94 -10.47
C GLY A 237 7.89 10.37 -9.36
N PRO A 238 8.29 11.64 -9.34
CA PRO A 238 9.29 12.13 -8.40
C PRO A 238 8.77 12.07 -6.96
N PHE A 239 9.60 11.51 -6.08
CA PHE A 239 9.35 11.48 -4.65
C PHE A 239 9.35 12.92 -4.09
N PRO A 240 8.32 13.33 -3.34
CA PRO A 240 8.34 14.59 -2.61
C PRO A 240 9.41 14.55 -1.52
N MET A 241 9.98 15.71 -1.19
CA MET A 241 10.99 15.84 -0.13
C MET A 241 10.37 15.52 1.23
N ASP A 242 11.11 14.87 2.13
CA ASP A 242 10.61 14.50 3.47
C ASP A 242 10.08 15.68 4.29
N GLN A 243 10.65 16.88 4.07
CA GLN A 243 10.27 18.12 4.76
C GLN A 243 9.09 18.87 4.10
N SER A 244 8.62 18.41 2.94
CA SER A 244 7.44 19.00 2.29
C SER A 244 6.15 18.62 3.04
N MET A 245 5.13 19.46 2.89
CA MET A 245 3.87 19.40 3.60
C MET A 245 2.79 18.81 2.69
N VAL A 246 1.97 17.95 3.29
CA VAL A 246 0.75 17.38 2.72
C VAL A 246 -0.44 18.15 3.29
N ASP A 247 -1.32 18.63 2.41
CA ASP A 247 -2.57 19.27 2.82
C ASP A 247 -3.60 18.19 3.18
N VAL A 248 -4.21 18.32 4.36
CA VAL A 248 -5.15 17.33 4.91
C VAL A 248 -6.45 18.02 5.32
N ALA A 249 -7.59 17.48 4.89
CA ALA A 249 -8.92 17.97 5.26
C ALA A 249 -9.90 16.78 5.44
N ILE A 250 -10.03 16.28 6.66
CA ILE A 250 -10.75 15.04 6.94
C ILE A 250 -11.97 15.26 7.83
N SER A 251 -13.05 14.51 7.52
CA SER A 251 -14.27 14.44 8.32
C SER A 251 -14.04 13.63 9.60
N GLU A 252 -14.95 13.79 10.56
CA GLU A 252 -14.99 12.94 11.76
C GLU A 252 -15.70 11.60 11.50
N ASP A 253 -16.48 11.50 10.42
CA ASP A 253 -17.19 10.27 10.08
C ASP A 253 -16.25 9.29 9.34
N PRO A 254 -16.02 8.08 9.88
CA PRO A 254 -15.17 7.08 9.24
C PRO A 254 -15.78 6.47 7.96
N ASP A 255 -17.08 6.68 7.73
CA ASP A 255 -17.76 6.19 6.53
C ASP A 255 -17.60 7.16 5.36
N ASP A 256 -17.00 8.33 5.56
CA ASP A 256 -16.74 9.25 4.47
C ASP A 256 -15.54 8.79 3.61
N PRO A 257 -15.71 8.66 2.28
CA PRO A 257 -14.64 8.24 1.40
C PRO A 257 -13.49 9.25 1.41
N LEU A 258 -12.28 8.76 1.65
CA LEU A 258 -11.04 9.50 1.68
C LEU A 258 -10.36 9.49 0.31
N CYS A 259 -10.13 10.67 -0.24
CA CYS A 259 -9.43 10.89 -1.49
C CYS A 259 -7.96 11.22 -1.21
N LEU A 260 -7.05 10.48 -1.85
CA LEU A 260 -5.62 10.75 -1.89
C LEU A 260 -5.28 11.19 -3.31
N GLU A 261 -5.05 12.48 -3.49
CA GLU A 261 -4.82 13.10 -4.79
C GLU A 261 -3.37 13.60 -4.89
N ARG A 262 -2.71 13.32 -6.01
CA ARG A 262 -1.46 13.96 -6.38
C ARG A 262 -1.72 15.07 -7.39
N VAL A 263 -1.38 16.29 -7.04
CA VAL A 263 -1.49 17.50 -7.88
C VAL A 263 -0.11 18.12 -8.07
N SER A 264 0.04 18.99 -9.06
CA SER A 264 1.23 19.81 -9.21
C SER A 264 1.43 20.66 -7.96
N ALA A 265 2.62 20.58 -7.37
CA ALA A 265 3.02 21.44 -6.26
C ALA A 265 2.94 22.92 -6.70
N SER A 266 2.43 23.78 -5.81
CA SER A 266 2.31 25.20 -6.09
C SER A 266 3.66 25.87 -6.21
N ALA A 267 3.89 26.61 -7.28
CA ALA A 267 5.10 27.43 -7.44
C ALA A 267 5.21 28.56 -6.40
N SER A 268 4.08 28.94 -5.77
CA SER A 268 4.03 29.96 -4.73
C SER A 268 4.39 29.45 -3.33
N ASP A 269 4.42 28.13 -3.12
CA ASP A 269 4.66 27.51 -1.83
C ASP A 269 5.80 26.48 -1.91
N PRO A 270 7.03 26.85 -1.49
CA PRO A 270 8.19 25.97 -1.54
C PRO A 270 8.05 24.70 -0.69
N GLN A 271 7.10 24.66 0.25
CA GLN A 271 6.86 23.52 1.13
C GLN A 271 5.75 22.60 0.60
N ASP A 272 5.06 22.94 -0.49
CA ASP A 272 3.99 22.10 -1.03
C ASP A 272 4.56 20.81 -1.66
N SER A 273 4.11 19.66 -1.14
CA SER A 273 4.47 18.34 -1.68
C SER A 273 3.69 17.96 -2.95
N GLY A 274 2.62 18.69 -3.25
CA GLY A 274 1.61 18.35 -4.24
C GLY A 274 0.61 17.29 -3.79
N TRP A 275 0.70 16.79 -2.56
CA TRP A 275 -0.26 15.83 -2.01
C TRP A 275 -1.41 16.50 -1.29
N ARG A 276 -2.62 16.03 -1.57
CA ARG A 276 -3.84 16.43 -0.89
C ARG A 276 -4.60 15.20 -0.43
N ILE A 277 -4.98 15.18 0.83
CA ILE A 277 -5.79 14.11 1.43
C ILE A 277 -7.06 14.72 1.97
N TYR A 278 -8.21 14.29 1.48
CA TYR A 278 -9.48 14.89 1.90
C TYR A 278 -10.65 13.92 1.92
N SER A 279 -11.61 14.14 2.81
CA SER A 279 -12.88 13.42 2.80
C SER A 279 -13.81 13.99 1.73
N ALA A 280 -14.37 13.15 0.87
CA ALA A 280 -15.27 13.54 -0.20
C ALA A 280 -16.71 13.67 0.31
N VAL A 281 -17.00 14.80 0.96
CA VAL A 281 -18.29 15.08 1.64
C VAL A 281 -18.77 16.50 1.31
N PRO A 282 -20.08 16.72 1.09
CA PRO A 282 -20.61 18.01 0.68
C PRO A 282 -20.75 19.07 1.80
N ARG A 283 -20.44 18.78 3.07
CA ARG A 283 -20.54 19.75 4.18
C ARG A 283 -19.15 20.15 4.67
N GLN A 284 -18.63 21.29 4.18
CA GLN A 284 -17.29 21.78 4.50
C GLN A 284 -17.09 22.15 5.98
N ASP A 285 -18.17 22.46 6.72
CA ASP A 285 -18.12 22.99 8.10
C ASP A 285 -17.66 21.99 9.18
N THR A 286 -17.49 20.70 8.87
CA THR A 286 -17.09 19.66 9.84
C THR A 286 -15.70 19.07 9.59
N LEU A 287 -14.93 19.65 8.65
CA LEU A 287 -13.62 19.11 8.30
C LEU A 287 -12.53 19.62 9.25
N ALA A 288 -11.76 18.68 9.80
CA ALA A 288 -10.50 18.99 10.46
C ALA A 288 -9.43 19.22 9.38
N THR A 289 -9.00 20.47 9.21
CA THR A 289 -8.02 20.89 8.20
C THR A 289 -6.66 21.17 8.81
N GLY A 290 -5.58 20.87 8.08
CA GLY A 290 -4.22 21.22 8.49
C GLY A 290 -3.16 20.63 7.58
N ARG A 291 -1.90 20.83 7.96
CA ARG A 291 -0.74 20.33 7.22
C ARG A 291 0.06 19.31 8.01
N VAL A 292 0.60 18.32 7.31
CA VAL A 292 1.39 17.23 7.87
C VAL A 292 2.65 17.01 7.04
N LYS A 293 3.81 16.79 7.67
CA LYS A 293 5.05 16.49 6.95
C LYS A 293 4.99 15.15 6.22
N VAL A 294 5.46 15.11 4.98
CA VAL A 294 5.59 13.89 4.16
C VAL A 294 6.33 12.78 4.92
N GLY A 295 7.46 13.10 5.54
CA GLY A 295 8.27 12.12 6.26
C GLY A 295 7.58 11.55 7.51
N GLU A 296 6.74 12.32 8.19
CA GLU A 296 5.96 11.82 9.33
C GLU A 296 4.78 10.97 8.86
N LEU A 297 4.09 11.43 7.81
CA LEU A 297 2.96 10.72 7.22
C LEU A 297 3.38 9.36 6.66
N ALA A 298 4.50 9.28 5.95
CA ALA A 298 5.01 8.02 5.40
C ALA A 298 5.38 7.00 6.49
N ARG A 299 5.81 7.45 7.68
CA ARG A 299 6.12 6.56 8.82
C ARG A 299 4.88 6.09 9.55
N SER A 300 3.84 6.93 9.64
CA SER A 300 2.63 6.64 10.40
C SER A 300 1.51 6.01 9.57
N VAL A 301 1.52 6.20 8.25
CA VAL A 301 0.44 5.78 7.33
C VAL A 301 1.04 5.01 6.15
N SER A 302 1.02 3.67 6.24
CA SER A 302 1.62 2.78 5.23
C SER A 302 1.03 2.95 3.83
N VAL A 303 -0.26 3.28 3.74
CA VAL A 303 -0.94 3.61 2.47
C VAL A 303 -0.25 4.75 1.74
N PHE A 304 0.18 5.79 2.47
CA PHE A 304 0.84 6.95 1.88
C PHE A 304 2.26 6.61 1.40
N ALA A 305 2.99 5.76 2.14
CA ALA A 305 4.31 5.30 1.72
C ALA A 305 4.27 4.56 0.38
N LEU A 306 3.22 3.77 0.12
CA LEU A 306 3.01 3.08 -1.16
C LEU A 306 2.72 4.05 -2.31
N LEU A 307 1.98 5.12 -2.01
CA LEU A 307 1.52 6.07 -3.01
C LEU A 307 2.47 7.23 -3.21
N GLN A 308 3.51 7.42 -2.40
CA GLN A 308 4.40 8.59 -2.42
C GLN A 308 5.01 8.86 -3.82
N ALA A 309 5.26 7.79 -4.59
CA ALA A 309 5.77 7.85 -5.95
C ALA A 309 4.68 8.02 -7.03
N ALA A 310 3.39 8.13 -6.69
CA ALA A 310 2.34 8.25 -7.69
C ALA A 310 2.54 9.53 -8.54
N PRO A 311 2.35 9.45 -9.87
CA PRO A 311 2.52 10.60 -10.75
C PRO A 311 1.44 11.66 -10.52
N VAL A 312 1.76 12.90 -10.89
CA VAL A 312 0.82 14.02 -10.84
C VAL A 312 -0.42 13.70 -11.67
N GLY A 313 -1.60 13.97 -11.11
CA GLY A 313 -2.91 13.65 -11.70
C GLY A 313 -3.54 12.38 -11.11
N SER A 314 -2.77 11.54 -10.41
CA SER A 314 -3.28 10.31 -9.80
C SER A 314 -4.26 10.60 -8.66
N LEU A 315 -5.32 9.79 -8.59
CA LEU A 315 -6.32 9.86 -7.52
C LEU A 315 -6.65 8.46 -7.04
N VAL A 316 -6.58 8.24 -5.72
CA VAL A 316 -7.02 7.00 -5.09
C VAL A 316 -8.08 7.32 -4.06
N VAL A 317 -9.23 6.66 -4.16
CA VAL A 317 -10.36 6.84 -3.26
C VAL A 317 -10.50 5.59 -2.41
N VAL A 318 -10.40 5.78 -1.10
CA VAL A 318 -10.43 4.72 -0.09
C VAL A 318 -11.60 4.98 0.84
N GLN A 319 -12.38 3.95 1.15
CA GLN A 319 -13.40 4.00 2.18
C GLN A 319 -13.23 2.78 3.06
N ARG A 320 -13.09 2.99 4.37
CA ARG A 320 -12.75 1.94 5.33
C ARG A 320 -11.49 1.17 4.87
N GLN A 321 -11.64 -0.11 4.54
CA GLN A 321 -10.56 -1.02 4.11
C GLN A 321 -10.66 -1.37 2.63
N MET A 322 -11.35 -0.57 1.83
CA MET A 322 -11.56 -0.83 0.40
C MET A 322 -11.11 0.35 -0.44
N VAL A 323 -10.57 0.04 -1.62
CA VAL A 323 -10.36 1.05 -2.68
C VAL A 323 -11.63 1.09 -3.50
N LEU A 324 -12.38 2.19 -3.36
CA LEU A 324 -13.59 2.43 -4.11
C LEU A 324 -13.27 2.67 -5.59
N ALA A 325 -12.24 3.48 -5.84
CA ALA A 325 -11.76 3.79 -7.18
C ALA A 325 -10.29 4.19 -7.17
N ALA A 326 -9.58 3.88 -8.25
CA ALA A 326 -8.24 4.38 -8.51
C ALA A 326 -8.18 4.90 -9.95
N PHE A 327 -7.64 6.10 -10.14
CA PHE A 327 -7.54 6.78 -11.42
C PHE A 327 -6.10 7.13 -11.74
N ASP A 328 -5.70 6.87 -12.98
CA ASP A 328 -4.42 7.30 -13.52
C ASP A 328 -4.39 8.82 -13.80
N PRO A 329 -3.24 9.40 -14.16
CA PRO A 329 -3.14 10.81 -14.53
C PRO A 329 -4.03 11.24 -15.71
N GLN A 330 -4.43 10.30 -16.58
CA GLN A 330 -5.30 10.56 -17.73
C GLN A 330 -6.79 10.53 -17.33
N GLY A 331 -7.11 10.22 -16.07
CA GLY A 331 -8.48 10.09 -15.58
C GLY A 331 -9.12 8.74 -15.90
N THR A 332 -8.34 7.77 -16.39
CA THR A 332 -8.82 6.42 -16.67
C THR A 332 -9.00 5.68 -15.35
N GLU A 333 -10.19 5.12 -15.15
CA GLU A 333 -10.47 4.27 -13.98
C GLU A 333 -9.72 2.94 -14.12
N LEU A 334 -8.72 2.72 -13.26
CA LEU A 334 -7.91 1.51 -13.25
C LEU A 334 -8.64 0.35 -12.56
N SER A 335 -9.56 0.65 -11.64
CA SER A 335 -10.34 -0.36 -10.91
C SER A 335 -11.48 0.25 -10.11
N ARG A 336 -12.61 -0.45 -10.05
CA ARG A 336 -13.71 -0.24 -9.10
C ARG A 336 -13.97 -1.50 -8.29
N THR A 337 -14.05 -1.38 -6.97
CA THR A 337 -14.67 -2.43 -6.15
C THR A 337 -16.16 -2.13 -6.09
N ILE A 338 -16.96 -2.75 -6.97
CA ILE A 338 -18.41 -2.68 -6.87
C ILE A 338 -18.80 -3.50 -5.63
N GLU A 339 -19.48 -2.87 -4.66
CA GLU A 339 -20.23 -3.58 -3.63
C GLU A 339 -21.18 -4.54 -4.35
N LYS A 340 -20.82 -5.83 -4.43
CA LYS A 340 -21.82 -6.84 -4.75
C LYS A 340 -22.73 -6.92 -3.53
N ASP A 341 -23.79 -6.13 -3.61
CA ASP A 341 -25.01 -6.32 -2.87
C ASP A 341 -25.31 -7.83 -2.83
N THR A 342 -25.27 -8.39 -1.62
CA THR A 342 -25.55 -9.82 -1.41
C THR A 342 -27.07 -9.96 -1.42
N GLY A 343 -27.68 -9.62 -2.55
CA GLY A 343 -29.08 -9.85 -2.85
C GLY A 343 -29.29 -11.35 -3.02
N ALA A 344 -29.97 -11.94 -2.04
CA ALA A 344 -30.47 -13.29 -2.13
C ALA A 344 -31.38 -13.43 -3.37
N THR A 345 -30.94 -14.17 -4.37
CA THR A 345 -31.83 -14.86 -5.31
C THR A 345 -31.72 -16.36 -5.07
N ARG A 346 -32.59 -16.83 -4.17
CA ARG A 346 -32.99 -18.22 -4.05
C ARG A 346 -34.13 -18.46 -5.03
N ALA A 347 -33.91 -19.44 -5.92
CA ALA A 347 -34.87 -20.23 -6.69
C ALA A 347 -35.81 -19.51 -7.67
N GLU A 348 -35.78 -19.94 -8.93
CA GLU A 348 -36.93 -20.61 -9.55
C GLU A 348 -36.50 -21.51 -10.72
N ASP A 349 -37.30 -22.54 -10.93
CA ASP A 349 -37.12 -23.79 -11.68
C ASP A 349 -36.81 -23.70 -13.19
N GLY A 350 -36.29 -24.81 -13.73
CA GLY A 350 -36.64 -25.24 -15.09
C GLY A 350 -35.61 -26.07 -15.85
N ALA A 351 -35.53 -27.38 -15.57
CA ALA A 351 -35.45 -28.48 -16.55
C ALA A 351 -35.44 -29.86 -15.85
#